data_AF-A0A8J4QSV9-F1
#
_entry.id   AF-A0A8J4QSV9-F1
#
_cell.length_a   1.000
_cell.length_b   1.000
_cell.length_c   1.000
_cell.angle_alpha   90.00
_cell.angle_beta   90.00
_cell.angle_gamma   90.00
#
_symmetry.space_group_name_H-M   'P 1'
#
loop_
_entity.id
_entity.type
_entity.pdbx_description
1 polymer ?
#
loop_
_entity_poly.entity_id
_entity_poly.type
_entity_poly.pdbx_seq_one_letter_code
_entity_poly.pdbx_strand_id
1 'polypeptide(L)'
;MKEYGVVDSWTKQFTVDLNRGGEIIRVLGLQKNGNILVEALLSGPSRCELSSYDPKSEQVKNLGICGSLYDFRVDNYMENLGLLDKPNETVSERRVSRKRKCRLTSDKEICQLQEAKHLLQEAKHLLQELQLTILHQQEAILLPLQEAILHTGRALQLQEAYLYELETILQQQTEKIATLISQVVIMETAESKLVFLTQRLKGQAEVETMLQPQTEKMTSLKPQLEKMDTTKSKLVSLIQQFRGQAGEVFSGVRDQSSTQVQ
;
A
#
# COMPACT_ATOMS: atom_id res chain seq x y z
N MET A 1 22.16 19.81 -33.14
CA MET A 1 22.44 21.15 -33.69
C MET A 1 22.68 21.00 -35.17
N LYS A 2 21.89 21.67 -36.02
CA LYS A 2 22.13 21.70 -37.47
C LYS A 2 23.03 22.86 -37.89
N GLU A 3 22.98 23.96 -37.14
CA GLU A 3 23.80 25.15 -37.37
C GLU A 3 24.46 25.59 -36.06
N TYR A 4 25.77 25.85 -36.12
CA TYR A 4 26.53 26.25 -34.94
C TYR A 4 26.10 27.64 -34.43
N GLY A 5 25.94 27.79 -33.12
CA GLY A 5 25.45 29.01 -32.46
C GLY A 5 23.94 29.30 -32.52
N VAL A 6 23.16 28.63 -33.37
CA VAL A 6 21.72 28.95 -33.55
C VAL A 6 20.83 28.02 -32.74
N VAL A 7 20.20 28.54 -31.69
CA VAL A 7 19.34 27.77 -30.75
C VAL A 7 18.18 27.07 -31.47
N ASP A 8 17.54 27.75 -32.42
CA ASP A 8 16.40 27.20 -33.17
C ASP A 8 16.78 26.01 -34.06
N SER A 9 18.07 25.81 -34.32
CA SER A 9 18.57 24.65 -35.09
C SER A 9 18.77 23.39 -34.23
N TRP A 10 18.47 23.44 -32.93
CA TRP A 10 18.70 22.35 -32.00
C TRP A 10 17.53 21.37 -32.05
N THR A 11 17.78 20.19 -32.61
CA THR A 11 16.82 19.10 -32.65
C THR A 11 17.31 17.93 -31.80
N LYS A 12 16.43 17.35 -30.99
CA LYS A 12 16.69 16.09 -30.28
C LYS A 12 16.95 14.97 -31.30
N GLN A 13 18.05 14.24 -31.14
CA GLN A 13 18.44 13.14 -32.03
C GLN A 13 18.09 11.76 -31.46
N PHE A 14 18.39 11.54 -30.17
CA PHE A 14 18.16 10.25 -29.51
C PHE A 14 17.91 10.45 -28.01
N THR A 15 17.37 9.41 -27.38
CA THR A 15 17.29 9.26 -25.92
C THR A 15 18.19 8.09 -25.55
N VAL A 16 19.01 8.25 -24.52
CA VAL A 16 19.88 7.17 -24.02
C VAL A 16 19.23 6.58 -22.78
N ASP A 17 18.90 5.29 -22.83
CA ASP A 17 18.44 4.57 -21.65
C ASP A 17 19.66 4.04 -20.89
N LEU A 18 19.86 4.54 -19.66
CA LEU A 18 20.99 4.16 -18.81
C LEU A 18 20.73 2.88 -18.02
N ASN A 19 19.47 2.46 -17.90
CA ASN A 19 19.06 1.30 -17.09
C ASN A 19 18.95 0.02 -17.94
N ARG A 20 18.76 0.17 -19.25
CA ARG A 20 18.55 -0.95 -20.18
C ARG A 20 19.85 -1.27 -20.91
N GLY A 21 20.33 -2.51 -20.77
CA GLY A 21 21.57 -2.98 -21.42
C GLY A 21 22.73 -3.32 -20.48
N GLY A 22 22.49 -3.34 -19.16
CA GLY A 22 23.51 -3.71 -18.17
C GLY A 22 24.42 -2.54 -17.83
N GLU A 23 23.96 -1.73 -16.87
CA GLU A 23 24.83 -0.91 -16.01
C GLU A 23 25.67 0.16 -16.75
N ILE A 24 25.06 0.92 -17.67
CA ILE A 24 25.71 2.14 -18.21
C ILE A 24 25.83 3.17 -17.07
N ILE A 25 27.07 3.45 -16.67
CA ILE A 25 27.41 4.39 -15.60
C ILE A 25 27.39 5.83 -16.12
N ARG A 26 27.96 6.06 -17.32
CA ARG A 26 28.18 7.41 -17.84
C ARG A 26 28.30 7.45 -19.36
N VAL A 27 27.84 8.56 -19.94
CA VAL A 27 28.11 8.93 -21.34
C VAL A 27 29.41 9.74 -21.43
N LEU A 28 30.32 9.32 -22.31
CA LEU A 28 31.63 9.93 -22.50
C LEU A 28 31.71 10.81 -23.75
N GLY A 29 30.98 10.45 -24.81
CA GLY A 29 30.99 11.24 -26.04
C GLY A 29 30.24 10.58 -27.20
N LEU A 30 30.22 11.26 -28.34
CA LEU A 30 29.63 10.76 -29.57
C LEU A 30 30.74 10.34 -30.54
N GLN A 31 30.61 9.14 -31.10
CA GLN A 31 31.53 8.62 -32.11
C GLN A 31 31.12 9.09 -33.52
N LYS A 32 32.06 9.05 -34.46
CA LYS A 32 31.83 9.46 -35.87
C LYS A 32 30.73 8.66 -36.58
N ASN A 33 30.50 7.41 -36.16
CA ASN A 33 29.45 6.54 -36.70
C ASN A 33 28.05 6.83 -36.11
N GLY A 34 27.93 7.80 -35.20
CA GLY A 34 26.68 8.13 -34.51
C GLY A 34 26.40 7.28 -33.27
N ASN A 35 27.24 6.30 -32.95
CA ASN A 35 27.16 5.56 -31.70
C ASN A 35 27.66 6.41 -30.53
N ILE A 36 27.20 6.09 -29.35
CA ILE A 36 27.54 6.80 -28.12
C ILE A 36 28.62 6.00 -27.41
N LEU A 37 29.70 6.67 -27.03
CA LEU A 37 30.74 6.09 -26.20
C LEU A 37 30.31 6.18 -24.74
N VAL A 38 30.26 5.04 -24.06
CA VAL A 38 29.76 4.91 -22.70
C VAL A 38 30.72 4.11 -21.83
N GLU A 39 30.64 4.37 -20.54
CA GLU A 39 31.25 3.56 -19.50
C GLU A 39 30.16 2.62 -18.95
N ALA A 40 30.41 1.31 -19.00
CA ALA A 40 29.49 0.27 -18.52
C ALA A 40 30.15 -0.57 -17.42
N LEU A 41 29.38 -1.02 -16.43
CA LEU A 41 29.89 -1.87 -15.35
C LEU A 41 30.16 -3.29 -15.87
N LEU A 42 31.26 -3.88 -15.42
CA LEU A 42 31.48 -5.33 -15.52
C LEU A 42 30.96 -6.01 -14.26
N SER A 43 30.55 -7.27 -14.36
CA SER A 43 30.23 -8.11 -13.21
C SER A 43 31.33 -8.04 -12.13
N GLY A 44 31.06 -7.28 -11.06
CA GLY A 44 31.95 -7.09 -9.90
C GLY A 44 32.02 -5.64 -9.41
N PRO A 45 32.37 -5.41 -8.14
CA PRO A 45 32.49 -4.07 -7.60
C PRO A 45 33.66 -3.32 -8.26
N SER A 46 33.38 -2.11 -8.76
CA SER A 46 34.39 -1.12 -9.20
C SER A 46 35.14 -1.44 -10.51
N ARG A 47 34.66 -2.39 -11.31
CA ARG A 47 35.21 -2.64 -12.66
C ARG A 47 34.27 -2.11 -13.73
N CYS A 48 34.80 -1.38 -14.68
CA CYS A 48 34.05 -0.88 -15.82
C CYS A 48 34.79 -1.13 -17.13
N GLU A 49 34.03 -1.15 -18.21
CA GLU A 49 34.51 -1.21 -19.58
C GLU A 49 34.08 0.01 -20.36
N LEU A 50 34.90 0.34 -21.35
CA LEU A 50 34.54 1.24 -22.41
C LEU A 50 33.70 0.49 -23.45
N SER A 51 32.48 0.96 -23.65
CA SER A 51 31.51 0.33 -24.54
C SER A 51 30.92 1.31 -25.53
N SER A 52 30.50 0.79 -26.68
CA SER A 52 29.78 1.53 -27.71
C SER A 52 28.30 1.19 -27.59
N TYR A 53 27.47 2.20 -27.31
CA TYR A 53 26.01 2.11 -27.30
C TYR A 53 25.45 2.57 -28.65
N ASP A 54 24.65 1.72 -29.29
CA ASP A 54 23.87 2.08 -30.48
C ASP A 54 22.47 2.55 -30.07
N PRO A 55 22.14 3.84 -30.21
CA PRO A 55 20.83 4.37 -29.82
C PRO A 55 19.66 3.86 -30.68
N LYS A 56 19.91 3.23 -31.84
CA LYS A 56 18.85 2.67 -32.69
C LYS A 56 18.48 1.24 -32.32
N SER A 57 19.48 0.43 -31.97
CA SER A 57 19.29 -0.98 -31.58
C SER A 57 19.28 -1.20 -30.07
N GLU A 58 19.62 -0.18 -29.29
CA GLU A 58 19.78 -0.21 -27.83
C GLU A 58 20.83 -1.24 -27.37
N GLN A 59 21.75 -1.63 -28.25
CA GLN A 59 22.78 -2.61 -27.95
C GLN A 59 24.03 -1.93 -27.37
N VAL A 60 24.58 -2.54 -26.33
CA VAL A 60 25.87 -2.18 -25.75
C VAL A 60 26.91 -3.18 -26.26
N LYS A 61 27.97 -2.67 -26.88
CA LYS A 61 29.09 -3.49 -27.39
C LYS A 61 30.39 -3.10 -26.69
N ASN A 62 30.99 -4.05 -26.00
CA ASN A 62 32.32 -3.93 -25.39
C ASN A 62 33.41 -3.65 -26.44
N LEU A 63 34.28 -2.66 -26.18
CA LEU A 63 35.40 -2.28 -27.05
C LEU A 63 36.76 -2.90 -26.65
N GLY A 64 36.80 -3.70 -25.59
CA GLY A 64 37.95 -4.43 -25.08
C GLY A 64 38.84 -3.63 -24.12
N ILE A 65 38.37 -2.47 -23.66
CA ILE A 65 39.14 -1.58 -22.77
C ILE A 65 38.47 -1.58 -21.40
N CYS A 66 39.18 -2.11 -20.39
CA CYS A 66 38.70 -2.16 -19.01
C CYS A 66 39.47 -1.15 -18.14
N GLY A 67 38.81 -0.63 -17.11
CA GLY A 67 39.37 0.32 -16.17
C GLY A 67 38.64 0.30 -14.82
N SER A 68 39.00 1.22 -13.95
CA SER A 68 38.21 1.53 -12.75
C SER A 68 37.21 2.65 -13.04
N LEU A 69 36.17 2.71 -12.22
CA LEU A 69 35.11 3.70 -12.35
C LEU A 69 35.70 5.11 -12.48
N TYR A 70 35.23 5.85 -13.49
CA TYR A 70 35.59 7.23 -13.80
C TYR A 70 37.02 7.46 -14.33
N ASP A 71 37.78 6.41 -14.66
CA ASP A 71 39.13 6.57 -15.25
C ASP A 71 39.10 6.97 -16.73
N PHE A 72 37.99 6.70 -17.43
CA PHE A 72 37.90 6.99 -18.85
C PHE A 72 37.76 8.49 -19.12
N ARG A 73 38.76 9.04 -19.82
CA ARG A 73 38.76 10.42 -20.33
C ARG A 73 38.71 10.40 -21.84
N VAL A 74 37.79 11.18 -22.40
CA VAL A 74 37.60 11.34 -23.84
C VAL A 74 37.76 12.81 -24.14
N ASP A 75 38.80 13.11 -24.92
CA ASP A 75 39.06 14.46 -25.40
C ASP A 75 38.72 14.54 -26.89
N ASN A 76 38.18 15.67 -27.30
CA ASN A 76 37.94 15.95 -28.71
C ASN A 76 39.28 16.31 -29.37
N TYR A 77 39.82 15.39 -30.16
CA TYR A 77 40.97 15.71 -31.01
C TYR A 77 40.51 16.57 -32.19
N MET A 78 40.92 17.83 -32.20
CA MET A 78 40.78 18.74 -33.33
C MET A 78 42.19 19.07 -33.84
N GLU A 79 42.46 18.77 -35.11
CA GLU A 79 43.72 19.16 -35.75
C GLU A 79 43.79 20.69 -35.81
N ASN A 80 44.66 21.29 -35.00
CA ASN A 80 45.03 22.70 -35.16
C ASN A 80 46.02 22.80 -36.32
N LEU A 81 45.57 23.35 -37.45
CA LEU A 81 46.38 23.59 -38.66
C LEU A 81 47.56 24.57 -38.45
N GLY A 82 47.70 25.18 -37.26
CA GLY A 82 48.70 26.23 -36.98
C GLY A 82 50.17 25.79 -36.99
N LEU A 83 50.48 24.51 -37.23
CA LEU A 83 51.86 24.01 -37.41
C LEU A 83 52.19 23.53 -38.83
N LEU A 84 51.24 23.60 -39.78
CA LEU A 84 51.46 23.18 -41.17
C LEU A 84 51.99 24.31 -42.08
N ASP A 85 51.90 25.57 -41.66
CA ASP A 85 52.36 26.74 -42.44
C ASP A 85 53.87 26.98 -42.36
N LYS A 86 54.63 26.12 -41.70
CA LYS A 86 56.09 26.13 -41.87
C LYS A 86 56.39 25.41 -43.17
N PRO A 87 57.00 26.07 -44.18
CA PRO A 87 57.53 25.34 -45.31
C PRO A 87 58.47 24.28 -44.76
N ASN A 88 58.28 23.03 -45.19
CA ASN A 88 59.26 21.98 -44.99
C ASN A 88 60.53 22.44 -45.71
N GLU A 89 61.36 23.19 -45.00
CA GLU A 89 62.72 23.49 -45.39
C GLU A 89 63.36 22.13 -45.64
N THR A 90 63.70 21.92 -46.91
CA THR A 90 64.18 20.71 -47.53
C THR A 90 64.61 19.66 -46.51
N VAL A 91 63.84 18.56 -46.42
CA VAL A 91 64.31 17.32 -45.84
C VAL A 91 65.56 16.94 -46.64
N SER A 92 66.72 17.39 -46.17
CA SER A 92 68.00 16.85 -46.60
C SER A 92 67.89 15.35 -46.42
N GLU A 93 68.05 14.61 -47.51
CA GLU A 93 68.04 13.15 -47.53
C GLU A 93 68.61 12.63 -46.21
N ARG A 94 67.73 11.99 -45.42
CA ARG A 94 68.17 11.20 -44.28
C ARG A 94 69.11 10.17 -44.85
N ARG A 95 70.41 10.46 -44.80
CA ARG A 95 71.46 9.46 -44.83
C ARG A 95 71.01 8.40 -43.84
N VAL A 96 70.72 7.22 -44.36
CA VAL A 96 70.47 6.04 -43.56
C VAL A 96 71.58 6.00 -42.51
N SER A 97 71.20 6.24 -41.26
CA SER A 97 72.09 6.13 -40.13
C SER A 97 72.56 4.69 -40.09
N ARG A 98 73.73 4.41 -40.69
CA ARG A 98 74.51 3.24 -40.35
C ARG A 98 74.57 3.25 -38.84
N LYS A 99 74.02 2.20 -38.19
CA LYS A 99 74.08 1.99 -36.74
C LYS A 99 75.51 2.28 -36.28
N ARG A 100 75.76 3.52 -35.84
CA ARG A 100 76.91 3.81 -35.00
C ARG A 100 76.54 3.18 -33.68
N LYS A 101 77.15 2.03 -33.40
CA LYS A 101 77.24 1.51 -32.06
C LYS A 101 77.95 2.60 -31.26
N CYS A 102 77.17 3.47 -30.59
CA CYS A 102 77.70 4.41 -29.62
C CYS A 102 78.39 3.60 -28.54
N ARG A 103 79.69 3.33 -28.73
CA ARG A 103 80.61 3.10 -27.63
C ARG A 103 81.01 4.49 -27.21
N LEU A 104 80.50 4.93 -26.07
CA LEU A 104 80.99 5.98 -25.17
C LEU A 104 79.81 6.27 -24.24
N THR A 105 79.71 5.50 -23.18
CA THR A 105 79.23 6.03 -21.90
C THR A 105 80.46 5.96 -21.01
N SER A 106 80.86 7.08 -20.41
CA SER A 106 81.90 7.01 -19.39
C SER A 106 81.45 6.05 -18.29
N ASP A 107 82.36 5.35 -17.61
CA ASP A 107 82.00 4.42 -16.53
C ASP A 107 81.08 5.08 -15.48
N LYS A 108 81.16 6.41 -15.35
CA LYS A 108 80.32 7.24 -14.49
C LYS A 108 78.84 7.28 -14.88
N GLU A 109 78.52 7.31 -16.17
CA GLU A 109 77.13 7.30 -16.66
C GLU A 109 76.48 5.92 -16.52
N ILE A 110 77.28 4.84 -16.63
CA ILE A 110 76.82 3.47 -16.38
C ILE A 110 76.49 3.29 -14.90
N CYS A 111 77.36 3.77 -13.99
CA CYS A 111 77.08 3.77 -12.55
C CYS A 111 75.79 4.52 -12.21
N GLN A 112 75.60 5.74 -12.75
CA GLN A 112 74.38 6.51 -12.50
C GLN A 112 73.12 5.82 -13.01
N LEU A 113 73.19 5.13 -14.16
CA LEU A 113 72.07 4.37 -14.69
C LEU A 113 71.72 3.15 -13.81
N GLN A 114 72.73 2.47 -13.25
CA GLN A 114 72.50 1.34 -12.34
C GLN A 114 71.90 1.81 -11.01
N GLU A 115 72.35 2.94 -10.49
CA GLU A 115 71.83 3.56 -9.27
C GLU A 115 70.37 4.01 -9.44
N ALA A 116 70.05 4.66 -10.58
CA ALA A 116 68.68 5.03 -10.92
C ALA A 116 67.75 3.80 -11.08
N LYS A 117 68.26 2.69 -11.62
CA LYS A 117 67.49 1.44 -11.70
C LYS A 117 67.21 0.83 -10.33
N HIS A 118 68.19 0.87 -9.42
CA HIS A 118 68.01 0.39 -8.05
C HIS A 118 66.93 1.21 -7.33
N LEU A 119 67.01 2.54 -7.39
CA LEU A 119 66.01 3.43 -6.79
C LEU A 119 64.61 3.22 -7.39
N LEU A 120 64.51 2.99 -8.69
CA LEU A 120 63.24 2.67 -9.35
C LEU A 120 62.66 1.33 -8.85
N GLN A 121 63.51 0.32 -8.65
CA GLN A 121 63.12 -0.99 -8.14
C GLN A 121 62.61 -0.89 -6.69
N GLU A 122 63.31 -0.11 -5.87
CA GLU A 122 62.97 0.15 -4.48
C GLU A 122 61.65 0.94 -4.35
N ALA A 123 61.47 1.97 -5.17
CA ALA A 123 60.21 2.72 -5.24
C ALA A 123 59.02 1.83 -5.65
N LYS A 124 59.23 0.87 -6.55
CA LYS A 124 58.20 -0.12 -6.92
C LYS A 124 57.85 -1.04 -5.76
N HIS A 125 58.84 -1.52 -5.01
CA HIS A 125 58.61 -2.37 -3.84
C HIS A 125 57.80 -1.63 -2.77
N LEU A 126 58.20 -0.39 -2.45
CA LEU A 126 57.48 0.45 -1.49
C LEU A 126 56.05 0.74 -1.94
N LEU A 127 55.83 1.00 -3.23
CA LEU A 127 54.49 1.21 -3.78
C LEU A 127 53.62 -0.05 -3.64
N GLN A 128 54.21 -1.23 -3.82
CA GLN A 128 53.51 -2.51 -3.72
C GLN A 128 53.17 -2.85 -2.27
N GLU A 129 54.08 -2.60 -1.32
CA GLU A 129 53.80 -2.70 0.11
C GLU A 129 52.70 -1.74 0.54
N LEU A 130 52.75 -0.49 0.06
CA LEU A 130 51.77 0.53 0.40
C LEU A 130 50.38 0.16 -0.14
N GLN A 131 50.29 -0.39 -1.35
CA GLN A 131 49.06 -0.95 -1.90
C GLN A 131 48.51 -2.11 -1.06
N LEU A 132 49.36 -3.06 -0.65
CA LEU A 132 48.97 -4.17 0.23
C LEU A 132 48.48 -3.68 1.59
N THR A 133 49.10 -2.63 2.12
CA THR A 133 48.72 -2.04 3.41
C THR A 133 47.36 -1.34 3.31
N ILE A 134 47.12 -0.60 2.22
CA ILE A 134 45.82 0.03 1.94
C ILE A 134 44.74 -1.05 1.81
N LEU A 135 44.99 -2.13 1.07
CA LEU A 135 44.03 -3.21 0.88
C LEU A 135 43.66 -3.87 2.22
N HIS A 136 44.65 -4.22 3.05
CA HIS A 136 44.40 -4.78 4.38
C HIS A 136 43.63 -3.81 5.29
N GLN A 137 43.93 -2.50 5.25
CA GLN A 137 43.20 -1.50 6.01
C GLN A 137 41.74 -1.39 5.53
N GLN A 138 41.50 -1.46 4.22
CA GLN A 138 40.16 -1.47 3.66
C GLN A 138 39.37 -2.72 4.08
N GLU A 139 39.97 -3.91 4.02
CA GLU A 139 39.32 -5.16 4.46
C GLU A 139 39.01 -5.14 5.96
N ALA A 140 39.93 -4.63 6.79
CA ALA A 140 39.74 -4.49 8.22
C ALA A 140 38.59 -3.55 8.61
N ILE A 141 38.22 -2.61 7.73
CA ILE A 141 37.10 -1.68 7.93
C ILE A 141 35.81 -2.22 7.30
N LEU A 142 35.89 -2.81 6.11
CA LEU A 142 34.73 -3.23 5.33
C LEU A 142 34.00 -4.41 5.98
N LEU A 143 34.73 -5.42 6.47
CA LEU A 143 34.13 -6.61 7.06
C LEU A 143 33.32 -6.31 8.34
N PRO A 144 33.83 -5.54 9.33
CA PRO A 144 33.03 -5.15 10.49
C PRO A 144 31.82 -4.30 10.14
N LEU A 145 31.93 -3.40 9.14
CA LEU A 145 30.80 -2.58 8.70
C LEU A 145 29.70 -3.42 8.06
N GLN A 146 30.05 -4.39 7.21
CA GLN A 146 29.06 -5.30 6.61
C GLN A 146 28.34 -6.14 7.68
N GLU A 147 29.07 -6.67 8.65
CA GLU A 147 28.48 -7.44 9.75
C GLU A 147 27.56 -6.54 10.62
N ALA A 148 27.98 -5.31 10.92
CA ALA A 148 27.17 -4.35 11.66
C ALA A 148 25.88 -3.99 10.91
N ILE A 149 25.95 -3.77 9.59
CA ILE A 149 24.78 -3.51 8.74
C ILE A 149 23.84 -4.72 8.76
N LEU A 150 24.38 -5.94 8.64
CA LEU A 150 23.59 -7.17 8.65
C LEU A 150 22.88 -7.39 10.01
N HIS A 151 23.57 -7.15 11.12
CA HIS A 151 22.97 -7.21 12.45
C HIS A 151 21.88 -6.15 12.64
N THR A 152 22.14 -4.91 12.20
CA THR A 152 21.16 -3.82 12.29
C THR A 152 19.93 -4.11 11.45
N GLY A 153 20.10 -4.64 10.23
CA GLY A 153 19.00 -5.09 9.37
C GLY A 153 18.16 -6.18 10.03
N ARG A 154 18.80 -7.18 10.66
CA ARG A 154 18.08 -8.24 11.40
C ARG A 154 17.33 -7.69 12.62
N ALA A 155 17.91 -6.74 13.35
CA ALA A 155 17.24 -6.09 14.47
C ALA A 155 16.00 -5.30 14.03
N LEU A 156 16.10 -4.57 12.92
CA LEU A 156 14.96 -3.84 12.33
C LEU A 156 13.84 -4.80 11.89
N GLN A 157 14.17 -5.94 11.27
CA GLN A 157 13.18 -6.95 10.89
C GLN A 157 12.44 -7.54 12.09
N LEU A 158 13.15 -7.83 13.18
CA LEU A 158 12.52 -8.30 14.42
C LEU A 158 11.60 -7.23 15.02
N GLN A 159 12.01 -5.97 14.99
CA GLN A 159 11.19 -4.86 15.46
C GLN A 159 9.93 -4.66 14.62
N GLU A 160 10.04 -4.79 13.29
CA GLU A 160 8.90 -4.72 12.36
C GLU A 160 7.91 -5.87 12.61
N ALA A 161 8.40 -7.09 12.79
CA ALA A 161 7.56 -8.24 13.13
C ALA A 161 6.81 -8.03 14.46
N TYR A 162 7.47 -7.47 15.47
CA TYR A 162 6.84 -7.14 16.75
C TYR A 162 5.75 -6.05 16.61
N LEU A 163 5.99 -5.05 15.77
CA LEU A 163 4.98 -4.02 15.46
C LEU A 163 3.75 -4.61 14.78
N TYR A 164 3.92 -5.51 13.81
CA TYR A 164 2.81 -6.22 13.18
C TYR A 164 2.01 -7.05 14.19
N GLU A 165 2.69 -7.76 15.10
CA GLU A 165 2.01 -8.54 16.14
C GLU A 165 1.19 -7.62 17.05
N LEU A 166 1.75 -6.48 17.49
CA LEU A 166 1.02 -5.48 18.27
C LEU A 166 -0.19 -4.91 17.52
N GLU A 167 -0.05 -4.61 16.23
CA GLU A 167 -1.13 -4.12 15.38
C GLU A 167 -2.27 -5.14 15.30
N THR A 168 -1.95 -6.43 15.13
CA THR A 168 -2.98 -7.49 15.10
C THR A 168 -3.72 -7.61 16.44
N ILE A 169 -3.02 -7.48 17.56
CA ILE A 169 -3.62 -7.50 18.90
C ILE A 169 -4.56 -6.30 19.07
N LEU A 170 -4.13 -5.10 18.68
CA LEU A 170 -4.95 -3.88 18.75
C LEU A 170 -6.20 -4.00 17.88
N GLN A 171 -6.07 -4.55 16.68
CA GLN A 171 -7.21 -4.78 15.77
C GLN A 171 -8.23 -5.74 16.41
N GLN A 172 -7.77 -6.85 16.98
CA GLN A 172 -8.64 -7.81 17.66
C GLN A 172 -9.37 -7.19 18.87
N GLN A 173 -8.67 -6.36 19.66
CA GLN A 173 -9.28 -5.66 20.79
C GLN A 173 -10.34 -4.66 20.33
N THR A 174 -10.07 -3.94 19.24
CA THR A 174 -11.01 -2.98 18.65
C THR A 174 -12.31 -3.67 18.21
N GLU A 175 -12.22 -4.84 17.58
CA GLU A 175 -13.39 -5.64 17.18
C GLU A 175 -14.21 -6.15 18.38
N LYS A 176 -13.54 -6.57 19.46
CA LYS A 176 -14.20 -6.96 20.71
C LYS A 176 -14.96 -5.79 21.33
N ILE A 177 -14.34 -4.60 21.39
CA ILE A 177 -14.99 -3.37 21.90
C ILE A 177 -16.18 -3.01 21.02
N ALA A 178 -16.05 -3.04 19.69
CA ALA A 178 -17.16 -2.77 18.78
C ALA A 178 -18.35 -3.72 19.01
N THR A 179 -18.07 -5.00 19.25
CA THR A 179 -19.10 -6.00 19.57
C THR A 179 -19.79 -5.69 20.90
N LEU A 180 -19.03 -5.33 21.94
CA LEU A 180 -19.59 -4.95 23.24
C LEU A 180 -20.46 -3.69 23.15
N ILE A 181 -20.02 -2.67 22.41
CA ILE A 181 -20.81 -1.45 22.17
C ILE A 181 -22.14 -1.81 21.50
N SER A 182 -22.13 -2.67 20.48
CA SER A 182 -23.35 -3.13 19.83
C SER A 182 -24.32 -3.83 20.80
N GLN A 183 -23.81 -4.67 21.69
CA GLN A 183 -24.62 -5.33 22.72
C GLN A 183 -25.24 -4.33 23.71
N VAL A 184 -24.48 -3.32 24.16
CA VAL A 184 -24.98 -2.28 25.06
C VAL A 184 -26.14 -1.51 24.42
N VAL A 185 -26.02 -1.12 23.15
CA VAL A 185 -27.11 -0.44 22.42
C VAL A 185 -28.38 -1.29 22.33
N ILE A 186 -28.23 -2.61 22.14
CA ILE A 186 -29.37 -3.54 22.14
C ILE A 186 -30.04 -3.57 23.53
N MET A 187 -29.24 -3.61 24.61
CA MET A 187 -29.77 -3.59 25.97
C MET A 187 -30.49 -2.29 26.29
N GLU A 188 -29.94 -1.13 25.93
CA GLU A 188 -30.59 0.18 26.11
C GLU A 188 -31.92 0.27 25.36
N THR A 189 -31.98 -0.32 24.17
CA THR A 189 -33.22 -0.41 23.39
C THR A 189 -34.26 -1.31 24.08
N ALA A 190 -33.83 -2.44 24.65
CA ALA A 190 -34.70 -3.34 25.39
C ALA A 190 -35.22 -2.70 26.68
N GLU A 191 -34.35 -2.01 27.43
CA GLU A 191 -34.70 -1.24 28.61
C GLU A 191 -35.75 -0.17 28.28
N SER A 192 -35.54 0.60 27.21
CA SER A 192 -36.50 1.60 26.73
C SER A 192 -37.88 1.00 26.44
N LYS A 193 -37.93 -0.20 25.84
CA LYS A 193 -39.19 -0.93 25.60
C LYS A 193 -39.84 -1.41 26.89
N LEU A 194 -39.06 -1.91 27.85
CA LEU A 194 -39.58 -2.31 29.15
C LEU A 194 -40.18 -1.13 29.90
N VAL A 195 -39.49 0.01 29.94
CA VAL A 195 -40.01 1.26 30.55
C VAL A 195 -41.35 1.65 29.91
N PHE A 196 -41.46 1.61 28.59
CA PHE A 196 -42.71 1.89 27.88
C PHE A 196 -43.84 0.92 28.26
N LEU A 197 -43.56 -0.39 28.32
CA LEU A 197 -44.55 -1.40 28.71
C LEU A 197 -44.98 -1.26 30.17
N THR A 198 -44.05 -1.00 31.08
CA THR A 198 -44.35 -0.75 32.50
C THR A 198 -45.27 0.46 32.65
N GLN A 199 -44.99 1.55 31.94
CA GLN A 199 -45.84 2.75 31.97
C GLN A 199 -47.25 2.46 31.43
N ARG A 200 -47.36 1.67 30.36
CA ARG A 200 -48.65 1.26 29.79
C ARG A 200 -49.45 0.38 30.76
N LEU A 201 -48.81 -0.62 31.37
CA LEU A 201 -49.44 -1.49 32.35
C LEU A 201 -49.90 -0.73 33.59
N LYS A 202 -49.10 0.23 34.07
CA LYS A 202 -49.50 1.12 35.17
C LYS A 202 -50.77 1.92 34.84
N GLY A 203 -50.83 2.51 33.64
CA GLY A 203 -52.02 3.20 33.17
C GLY A 203 -53.24 2.27 33.04
N GLN A 204 -53.06 1.01 32.62
CA GLN A 204 -54.16 0.02 32.57
C GLN A 204 -54.66 -0.38 33.96
N ALA A 205 -53.76 -0.60 34.93
CA ALA A 205 -54.13 -0.89 36.32
C ALA A 205 -54.88 0.29 36.98
N GLU A 206 -54.48 1.52 36.68
CA GLU A 206 -55.20 2.72 37.10
C GLU A 206 -56.62 2.78 36.49
N VAL A 207 -56.80 2.43 35.22
CA VAL A 207 -58.14 2.34 34.59
C VAL A 207 -58.97 1.20 35.19
N GLU A 208 -58.37 0.04 35.45
CA GLU A 208 -59.06 -1.11 36.04
C GLU A 208 -59.54 -0.82 37.46
N THR A 209 -58.71 -0.15 38.28
CA THR A 209 -59.09 0.30 39.62
C THR A 209 -60.16 1.39 39.60
N MET A 210 -60.23 2.25 38.57
CA MET A 210 -61.34 3.20 38.41
C MET A 210 -62.64 2.54 37.93
N LEU A 211 -62.56 1.44 37.16
CA LEU A 211 -63.73 0.71 36.67
C LEU A 211 -64.30 -0.27 37.70
N GLN A 212 -63.49 -0.71 38.68
CA GLN A 212 -63.90 -1.66 39.71
C GLN A 212 -65.10 -1.20 40.58
N PRO A 213 -65.18 0.07 41.02
CA PRO A 213 -66.38 0.58 41.69
C PRO A 213 -67.63 0.60 40.79
N GLN A 214 -67.46 0.75 39.47
CA GLN A 214 -68.57 0.72 38.51
C GLN A 214 -69.07 -0.71 38.27
N THR A 215 -68.18 -1.69 38.17
CA THR A 215 -68.55 -3.10 38.06
C THR A 215 -69.20 -3.61 39.34
N GLU A 216 -68.72 -3.23 40.52
CA GLU A 216 -69.38 -3.54 41.80
C GLU A 216 -70.79 -2.94 41.88
N LYS A 217 -70.99 -1.69 41.43
CA LYS A 217 -72.33 -1.08 41.31
C LYS A 217 -73.24 -1.83 40.34
N MET A 218 -72.74 -2.23 39.16
CA MET A 218 -73.51 -3.06 38.22
C MET A 218 -73.89 -4.41 38.85
N THR A 219 -72.98 -5.01 39.61
CA THR A 219 -73.21 -6.31 40.24
C THR A 219 -74.25 -6.21 41.36
N SER A 220 -74.28 -5.08 42.09
CA SER A 220 -75.31 -4.74 43.09
C SER A 220 -76.70 -4.47 42.49
N LEU A 221 -76.77 -3.97 41.25
CA LEU A 221 -78.04 -3.70 40.55
C LEU A 221 -78.68 -4.96 39.94
N LYS A 222 -77.90 -6.01 39.69
CA LYS A 222 -78.36 -7.25 39.05
C LYS A 222 -79.50 -7.98 39.79
N PRO A 223 -79.48 -8.13 41.13
CA PRO A 223 -80.59 -8.72 41.89
C PRO A 223 -81.85 -7.83 41.89
N GLN A 224 -81.72 -6.52 41.72
CA GLN A 224 -82.88 -5.62 41.63
C GLN A 224 -83.58 -5.79 40.28
N LEU A 225 -82.81 -5.92 39.20
CA LEU A 225 -83.33 -6.21 37.86
C LEU A 225 -84.09 -7.56 37.83
N GLU A 226 -83.53 -8.59 38.45
CA GLU A 226 -84.15 -9.93 38.54
C GLU A 226 -85.44 -9.94 39.39
N LYS A 227 -85.47 -9.16 40.48
CA LYS A 227 -86.70 -8.93 41.26
C LYS A 227 -87.77 -8.20 40.47
N MET A 228 -87.38 -7.24 39.64
CA MET A 228 -88.30 -6.51 38.76
C MET A 228 -88.88 -7.44 37.69
N ASP A 229 -88.06 -8.30 37.08
CA ASP A 229 -88.52 -9.30 36.11
C ASP A 229 -89.46 -10.34 36.75
N THR A 230 -89.15 -10.77 37.97
CA THR A 230 -90.03 -11.65 38.75
C THR A 230 -91.37 -10.97 39.03
N THR A 231 -91.35 -9.69 39.40
CA THR A 231 -92.57 -8.89 39.63
C THR A 231 -93.36 -8.71 38.35
N LYS A 232 -92.70 -8.43 37.24
CA LYS A 232 -93.31 -8.31 35.91
C LYS A 232 -93.98 -9.62 35.49
N SER A 233 -93.30 -10.75 35.68
CA SER A 233 -93.84 -12.08 35.36
C SER A 233 -95.07 -12.42 36.21
N LYS A 234 -95.05 -12.10 37.50
CA LYS A 234 -96.22 -12.21 38.38
C LYS A 234 -97.38 -11.33 37.92
N LEU A 235 -97.11 -10.10 37.51
CA LEU A 235 -98.14 -9.18 37.01
C LEU A 235 -98.77 -9.69 35.71
N VAL A 236 -97.95 -10.22 34.78
CA VAL A 236 -98.42 -10.84 33.54
C VAL A 236 -99.32 -12.05 33.84
N SER A 237 -98.89 -12.91 34.76
CA SER A 237 -99.69 -14.05 35.21
C SER A 237 -101.03 -13.61 35.82
N LEU A 238 -101.01 -12.56 36.64
CA LEU A 238 -102.22 -11.98 37.24
C LEU A 238 -103.18 -11.43 36.17
N ILE A 239 -102.66 -10.70 35.17
CA ILE A 239 -103.43 -10.19 34.04
C ILE A 239 -104.05 -11.35 33.23
N GLN A 240 -103.30 -12.43 33.01
CA GLN A 240 -103.82 -13.64 32.36
C GLN A 240 -104.88 -14.34 33.19
N GLN A 241 -104.71 -14.41 34.51
CA GLN A 241 -105.70 -14.99 35.42
C GLN A 241 -107.00 -14.18 35.41
N PHE A 242 -106.94 -12.85 35.49
CA PHE A 242 -108.13 -12.00 35.38
C PHE A 242 -108.79 -12.09 34.00
N ARG A 243 -108.02 -12.25 32.93
CA ARG A 243 -108.56 -12.50 31.58
C ARG A 243 -109.23 -13.88 31.48
N GLY A 244 -108.71 -14.90 32.15
CA GLY A 244 -109.32 -16.24 32.25
C GLY A 244 -110.61 -16.25 33.07
N GLN A 245 -110.63 -15.53 34.19
CA GLN A 245 -111.83 -15.37 35.03
C GLN A 245 -112.92 -14.56 34.34
N ALA A 246 -112.56 -13.58 33.50
CA ALA A 246 -113.52 -12.90 32.63
C ALA A 246 -114.08 -13.84 31.54
N GLY A 247 -113.37 -14.93 31.19
CA GLY A 247 -113.85 -15.96 30.26
C GLY A 247 -114.83 -16.96 30.89
N GLU A 248 -114.64 -17.31 32.17
CA GLU A 248 -115.50 -18.27 32.89
C GLU A 248 -116.83 -17.69 33.37
N VAL A 249 -116.98 -16.36 33.47
CA VAL A 249 -118.28 -15.72 33.77
C VAL A 249 -119.24 -15.70 32.57
N PHE A 250 -118.74 -15.95 31.35
CA PHE A 250 -119.56 -15.96 30.13
C PHE A 250 -119.78 -17.35 29.50
N SER A 251 -119.32 -18.45 30.11
CA SER A 251 -119.47 -19.80 29.53
C SER A 251 -120.66 -20.62 30.08
N GLY A 252 -121.72 -19.95 30.53
CA GLY A 252 -123.00 -20.57 30.89
C GLY A 252 -124.16 -19.95 30.11
N VAL A 253 -124.46 -20.51 28.94
CA VAL A 253 -125.74 -20.50 28.14
C VAL A 253 -125.35 -21.03 26.74
N ARG A 254 -125.59 -22.33 26.46
CA ARG A 254 -126.57 -22.89 25.47
C ARG A 254 -126.34 -22.43 24.02
N ASP A 255 -126.37 -23.25 22.97
CA ASP A 255 -127.29 -24.34 22.60
C ASP A 255 -126.71 -25.11 21.37
N GLN A 256 -126.73 -26.45 21.35
CA GLN A 256 -127.63 -27.33 20.55
C GLN A 256 -127.49 -27.36 19.01
N SER A 257 -127.33 -28.60 18.50
CA SER A 257 -127.74 -29.14 17.18
C SER A 257 -126.85 -28.80 15.96
N SER A 258 -126.57 -29.64 14.96
CA SER A 258 -127.17 -30.91 14.50
C SER A 258 -126.32 -31.52 13.34
N THR A 259 -126.18 -32.85 13.31
CA THR A 259 -126.16 -33.74 12.11
C THR A 259 -126.27 -35.19 12.64
N GLN A 260 -127.35 -35.98 12.59
CA GLN A 260 -128.41 -36.36 11.64
C GLN A 260 -128.06 -37.54 10.69
N VAL A 261 -128.94 -38.56 10.74
CA VAL A 261 -129.33 -39.59 9.74
C VAL A 261 -128.87 -41.04 9.97
N GLN A 262 -129.92 -41.86 10.21
CA GLN A 262 -130.14 -43.33 10.13
C GLN A 262 -129.46 -44.28 11.12
#